data_AF-A0A7Y5FS03-F1
#
_entry.id   AF-A0A7Y5FS03-F1
#
_cell.length_a   1.000
_cell.length_b   1.000
_cell.length_c   1.000
_cell.angle_alpha   90.00
_cell.angle_beta   90.00
_cell.angle_gamma   90.00
#
_symmetry.space_group_name_H-M   'P 1'
#
loop_
_entity.id
_entity.type
_entity.pdbx_description
1 polymer ?
#
loop_
_entity_poly.entity_id
_entity_poly.type
_entity_poly.pdbx_seq_one_letter_code
_entity_poly.pdbx_strand_id
1 'polypeptide(L)' 'MIKKGMPKKVLILGSGALQIGQAGEFDYSGSQAIKALREDGIETIL' A
#
# COMPACT_ATOMS: atom_id res chain seq x y z
N MET A 1 2.30 14.70 11.20
CA MET A 1 3.08 15.62 10.33
C MET A 1 3.88 14.77 9.38
N ILE A 2 3.79 15.01 8.07
CA ILE A 2 4.55 14.25 7.06
C ILE A 2 6.05 14.57 7.24
N LYS A 3 6.90 13.55 7.39
CA LYS A 3 8.35 13.73 7.55
C LYS A 3 8.94 14.44 6.31
N LYS A 4 9.90 15.33 6.52
CA LYS A 4 10.56 16.10 5.45
C LYS A 4 11.19 15.11 4.44
N GLY A 5 10.83 15.24 3.17
CA GLY A 5 11.32 14.37 2.08
C GLY A 5 10.40 13.20 1.70
N MET A 6 9.29 12.98 2.41
CA MET A 6 8.32 11.94 2.03
C MET A 6 7.32 12.40 0.95
N PRO A 7 6.86 11.47 0.09
CA PRO A 7 5.83 11.76 -0.89
C PRO A 7 4.52 12.13 -0.19
N LYS A 8 3.74 13.03 -0.80
CA LYS A 8 2.41 13.39 -0.30
C LYS A 8 1.32 12.40 -0.74
N LYS A 9 1.54 11.74 -1.88
CA LYS A 9 0.60 10.82 -2.52
C LYS A 9 1.37 9.66 -3.17
N VAL A 10 0.86 8.44 -3.02
CA VAL A 10 1.47 7.21 -3.55
C VAL A 10 0.39 6.38 -4.27
N LEU A 11 0.71 5.87 -5.46
CA LEU A 11 -0.06 4.83 -6.15
C LEU A 11 0.52 3.46 -5.76
N ILE A 12 -0.33 2.57 -5.28
CA ILE A 12 -0.01 1.18 -4.98
C ILE A 12 -0.58 0.33 -6.11
N LEU A 13 0.21 -0.62 -6.61
CA LEU A 13 -0.26 -1.58 -7.60
C LEU A 13 -0.59 -2.90 -6.87
N GLY A 14 -1.83 -3.35 -6.97
CA GLY A 14 -2.27 -4.61 -6.38
C GLY A 14 -1.71 -5.84 -7.10
N SER A 15 -2.01 -7.04 -6.57
CA SER A 15 -1.59 -8.33 -7.13
C SER A 15 -2.25 -8.69 -8.46
N GLY A 16 -3.38 -8.06 -8.80
CA GLY A 16 -4.20 -8.47 -9.93
C GLY A 16 -5.07 -9.68 -9.59
N ALA A 17 -5.30 -10.57 -10.56
CA ALA A 17 -6.09 -11.78 -10.33
C ALA A 17 -5.33 -12.80 -9.47
N LEU A 18 -6.06 -13.59 -8.67
CA LEU A 18 -5.48 -14.68 -7.88
C LEU A 18 -4.85 -15.73 -8.80
N GLN A 19 -3.62 -16.14 -8.47
CA GLN A 19 -2.87 -17.15 -9.21
C GLN A 19 -2.29 -18.19 -8.24
N ILE A 20 -1.93 -19.37 -8.76
CA ILE A 20 -1.25 -20.40 -7.95
C ILE A 20 0.10 -19.83 -7.51
N GLY A 21 0.31 -19.73 -6.19
CA GLY A 21 1.50 -19.10 -5.62
C GLY A 21 1.45 -17.56 -5.53
N GLN A 22 0.31 -16.95 -5.87
CA GLN A 22 0.02 -15.52 -5.68
C GLN A 22 -1.41 -15.36 -5.18
N ALA A 23 -1.60 -15.53 -3.88
CA ALA A 23 -2.92 -15.56 -3.25
C ALA A 23 -3.08 -14.41 -2.22
N GLY A 24 -3.70 -14.71 -1.08
CA GLY A 24 -4.07 -13.71 -0.07
C GLY A 24 -2.91 -13.01 0.62
N GLU A 25 -1.67 -13.46 0.43
CA GLU A 25 -0.48 -12.79 0.95
C GLU A 25 -0.34 -11.35 0.42
N PHE A 26 -0.75 -11.09 -0.83
CA PHE A 26 -0.67 -9.76 -1.42
C PHE A 26 -1.79 -8.83 -0.95
N ASP A 27 -2.98 -9.38 -0.66
CA ASP A 27 -4.08 -8.62 -0.06
C ASP A 27 -3.72 -8.18 1.37
N TYR A 28 -3.08 -9.08 2.13
CA TYR A 28 -2.58 -8.77 3.46
C TYR A 28 -1.47 -7.72 3.40
N SER A 29 -0.43 -7.94 2.59
CA SER A 29 0.69 -7.01 2.45
C SER A 29 0.25 -5.63 1.91
N GLY A 30 -0.67 -5.60 0.95
CA GLY A 30 -1.23 -4.35 0.40
C GLY A 30 -2.02 -3.57 1.45
N SER A 31 -2.84 -4.25 2.23
CA SER A 31 -3.59 -3.63 3.33
C SER A 31 -2.67 -3.09 4.43
N GLN A 32 -1.59 -3.81 4.77
CA GLN A 32 -0.57 -3.32 5.71
C GLN A 32 0.16 -2.09 5.17
N ALA A 33 0.51 -2.08 3.87
CA ALA A 33 1.16 -0.93 3.25
C ALA A 33 0.26 0.32 3.29
N ILE A 34 -1.03 0.18 2.96
CA ILE A 34 -2.00 1.27 3.06
C ILE A 34 -2.10 1.79 4.50
N LYS A 35 -2.19 0.87 5.47
CA LYS A 35 -2.27 1.23 6.90
C LYS A 35 -1.05 2.05 7.33
N ALA A 36 0.16 1.58 7.04
CA ALA A 36 1.40 2.26 7.41
C ALA A 36 1.52 3.64 6.75
N LEU A 37 1.23 3.75 5.45
CA LEU A 37 1.27 5.03 4.73
C LEU A 37 0.25 6.02 5.27
N ARG A 38 -0.94 5.54 5.65
CA ARG A 38 -1.99 6.36 6.27
C ARG A 38 -1.59 6.87 7.66
N GLU A 39 -0.95 6.03 8.48
CA GLU A 39 -0.41 6.43 9.79
C GLU A 39 0.67 7.51 9.67
N ASP A 40 1.44 7.47 8.59
CA ASP A 40 2.43 8.50 8.24
C ASP A 40 1.82 9.76 7.58
N GLY A 41 0.49 9.78 7.37
CA GLY A 41 -0.23 10.90 6.77
C GLY A 41 -0.04 11.04 5.26
N ILE A 42 0.35 9.98 4.57
CA ILE A 42 0.53 9.91 3.12
C ILE A 42 -0.79 9.47 2.48
N GLU A 43 -1.23 10.21 1.45
CA GLU A 43 -2.41 9.82 0.68
C GLU A 43 -2.09 8.62 -0.21
N THR A 44 -2.95 7.60 -0.22
CA THR A 44 -2.75 6.39 -1.02
C THR A 44 -3.87 6.23 -2.03
N ILE A 45 -3.51 5.77 -3.23
CA ILE A 45 -4.42 5.29 -4.25
C ILE A 45 -4.00 3.83 -4.50
N LEU A 46 -4.94 2.89 -4.44
CA LEU A 46 -4.74 1.50 -4.85
C LEU A 46 -5.66 1.24 -6.04
#